data_AF-A0A0Q9EC00-F1
#
_entry.id   AF-A0A0Q9EC00-F1
#
_cell.length_a   1.000
_cell.length_b   1.000
_cell.length_c   1.000
_cell.angle_alpha   90.00
_cell.angle_beta   90.00
_cell.angle_gamma   90.00
#
_symmetry.space_group_name_H-M   'P 1'
#
loop_
_entity.id
_entity.type
_entity.pdbx_description
1 polymer ?
#
loop_
_entity_poly.entity_id
_entity_poly.type
_entity_poly.pdbx_seq_one_letter_code
_entity_poly.pdbx_strand_id
1 'polypeptide(L)'
;MDYNELTQEQYNELIKRLVKITESLHERSQDVGDARATIGYGYTFNRSNNVEIWDRSGIELTRDERALLQRIDEAPAADRTRLGLTFPRALDAAQADRLLEASIPEYEAPVNALNMPMSREKAAAVSVVYNRGVGSYNRNMEPFRDAVEAGDRAEAWFELRYNSWGSHAPSEGGLRKRRYMEGQLFGLYDDPANVGADEARDVYRSFQLHRDRIVRDERNWGESIDGRVEGRNMIDLANRDYSNITADYGEVQTIREALAPARNALLTDLRREHPDLADRLTNEAFEAGAIYLDPGRDAATVAVDAEHAATLDATRRRNNAEVSSNDLLIGEGGDDTLRGARGDDILIGGAGRDRLEGGQGNDTYVVGDGDTVLDSDKLGEVRWGGQALTGGVRNEGDPENTYRSADGRYTYLVQGTDLRITDQAGATVTVKEFESGNLGITLGNATPGGGTRDPVEVPAGGVPGSDAPVTAPGERERATGQRSDAASDNPLYRDALGQVQSLYERHGKQASNEELQRTAMGVAVDATRARMTGIDHLVFSRDAHSGGPDLNGNLIAVQGRLDDPAHRVSATPVQEAARTPVADSQRQLDQVGQQQLAQDAQRAQAQEQQALGPRRLA
;
A
#
# COMPACT_ATOMS: atom_id res chain seq x y z
N MET A 1 -0.13 14.96 -19.46
CA MET A 1 -1.51 15.17 -19.01
C MET A 1 -2.38 15.44 -20.21
N ASP A 2 -3.39 14.61 -20.38
CA ASP A 2 -4.46 14.83 -21.33
C ASP A 2 -5.64 15.51 -20.63
N TYR A 3 -6.28 16.46 -21.32
CA TYR A 3 -7.36 17.24 -20.74
C TYR A 3 -8.71 16.79 -21.26
N ASN A 4 -9.71 16.77 -20.37
CA ASN A 4 -11.10 16.55 -20.75
C ASN A 4 -11.67 17.83 -21.37
N GLU A 5 -11.31 18.10 -22.62
CA GLU A 5 -11.69 19.32 -23.35
C GLU A 5 -13.21 19.47 -23.50
N LEU A 6 -13.65 20.71 -23.40
CA LEU A 6 -15.03 21.15 -23.45
C LEU A 6 -15.18 22.20 -24.55
N THR A 7 -16.35 22.27 -25.16
CA THR A 7 -16.70 23.43 -25.99
C THR A 7 -16.78 24.68 -25.10
N GLN A 8 -16.65 25.87 -25.70
CA GLN A 8 -16.80 27.13 -24.97
C GLN A 8 -18.13 27.21 -24.19
N GLU A 9 -19.23 26.73 -24.79
CA GLU A 9 -20.54 26.71 -24.16
C GLU A 9 -20.57 25.79 -22.94
N GLN A 10 -20.06 24.57 -23.08
CA GLN A 10 -19.96 23.60 -21.98
C GLN A 10 -19.07 24.12 -20.84
N TYR A 11 -17.93 24.72 -21.17
CA TYR A 11 -17.01 25.29 -20.20
C TYR A 11 -17.67 26.45 -19.42
N ASN A 12 -18.33 27.37 -20.11
CA ASN A 12 -19.02 28.51 -19.49
C ASN A 12 -20.15 28.05 -18.56
N GLU A 13 -20.94 27.06 -19.00
CA GLU A 13 -22.00 26.47 -18.16
C GLU A 13 -21.43 25.78 -16.92
N LEU A 14 -20.33 25.04 -17.07
CA LEU A 14 -19.68 24.37 -15.94
C LEU A 14 -19.16 25.39 -14.90
N ILE A 15 -18.45 26.44 -15.33
CA ILE A 15 -17.98 27.50 -14.41
C ILE A 15 -19.14 28.17 -13.70
N LYS A 16 -20.21 28.52 -14.42
CA LYS A 16 -21.41 29.13 -13.83
C LYS A 16 -22.01 28.23 -12.75
N ARG A 17 -22.13 26.94 -13.03
CA ARG A 17 -22.62 25.95 -12.05
C ARG A 17 -21.69 25.88 -10.85
N LEU A 18 -20.38 25.78 -11.04
CA LEU A 18 -19.37 25.70 -9.99
C LEU A 18 -19.34 26.90 -9.05
N VAL A 19 -19.64 28.10 -9.55
CA VAL A 19 -19.79 29.27 -8.69
C VAL A 19 -21.12 29.22 -7.93
N LYS A 20 -22.22 28.93 -8.63
CA LYS A 20 -23.57 28.93 -8.05
C LYS A 20 -23.81 27.82 -7.02
N ILE A 21 -23.04 26.73 -7.00
CA ILE A 21 -23.20 25.69 -5.96
C ILE A 21 -22.88 26.19 -4.55
N THR A 22 -22.10 27.28 -4.42
CA THR A 22 -21.72 27.84 -3.11
C THR A 22 -22.27 29.23 -2.86
N GLU A 23 -22.85 29.87 -3.87
CA GLU A 23 -23.28 31.27 -3.82
C GLU A 23 -24.79 31.38 -3.96
N SER A 24 -25.42 32.03 -2.98
CA SER A 24 -26.82 32.43 -3.11
C SER A 24 -26.91 33.76 -3.85
N LEU A 25 -28.01 33.98 -4.59
CA LEU A 25 -28.22 35.26 -5.27
C LEU A 25 -28.42 36.38 -4.24
N HIS A 26 -27.56 37.40 -4.30
CA HIS A 26 -27.71 38.64 -3.56
C HIS A 26 -28.19 39.75 -4.49
N GLU A 27 -29.49 40.05 -4.45
CA GLU A 27 -30.08 41.07 -5.33
C GLU A 27 -29.44 42.44 -5.12
N ARG A 28 -29.07 42.80 -3.88
CA ARG A 28 -28.46 44.09 -3.55
C ARG A 28 -27.07 43.93 -2.96
N SER A 29 -26.30 45.02 -3.04
CA SER A 29 -24.98 45.09 -2.41
C SER A 29 -25.08 44.90 -0.89
N GLN A 30 -24.26 44.00 -0.35
CA GLN A 30 -24.21 43.69 1.08
C GLN A 30 -22.84 43.16 1.51
N ASP A 31 -22.60 43.15 2.83
CA ASP A 31 -21.45 42.47 3.45
C ASP A 31 -21.93 41.14 4.04
N VAL A 32 -21.32 40.04 3.58
CA VAL A 32 -21.67 38.67 3.98
C VAL A 32 -20.88 38.20 5.21
N GLY A 33 -20.18 39.11 5.88
CA GLY A 33 -19.35 38.85 7.06
C GLY A 33 -17.86 38.67 6.75
N ASP A 34 -17.44 38.97 5.52
CA ASP A 34 -16.06 38.91 5.04
C ASP A 34 -15.41 40.30 4.89
N ALA A 35 -16.11 41.36 5.34
CA ALA A 35 -15.70 42.75 5.22
C ALA A 35 -15.56 43.24 3.76
N ARG A 36 -16.27 42.61 2.82
CA ARG A 36 -16.32 43.02 1.41
C ARG A 36 -17.74 43.36 0.99
N ALA A 37 -17.86 44.28 0.05
CA ALA A 37 -19.15 44.58 -0.58
C ALA A 37 -19.37 43.60 -1.72
N THR A 38 -20.48 42.86 -1.67
CA THR A 38 -20.82 41.78 -2.60
C THR A 38 -22.23 41.93 -3.17
N ILE A 39 -22.44 41.53 -4.43
CA ILE A 39 -23.75 41.50 -5.11
C ILE A 39 -23.79 40.31 -6.09
N GLY A 40 -24.98 39.88 -6.50
CA GLY A 40 -25.16 38.77 -7.43
C GLY A 40 -24.70 37.44 -6.82
N TYR A 41 -23.99 36.63 -7.62
CA TYR A 41 -23.34 35.39 -7.17
C TYR A 41 -21.90 35.68 -6.74
N GLY A 42 -21.74 36.41 -5.62
CA GLY A 42 -20.44 36.68 -5.01
C GLY A 42 -19.53 37.68 -5.75
N TYR A 43 -20.07 38.50 -6.66
CA TYR A 43 -19.30 39.60 -7.26
C TYR A 43 -18.89 40.60 -6.18
N THR A 44 -17.59 40.79 -5.95
CA THR A 44 -17.09 41.79 -5.01
C THR A 44 -16.71 43.12 -5.67
N PHE A 45 -17.13 44.24 -5.10
CA PHE A 45 -16.73 45.59 -5.53
C PHE A 45 -15.27 45.93 -5.19
N ASN A 46 -14.61 45.13 -4.35
CA ASN A 46 -13.24 45.35 -3.86
C ASN A 46 -12.16 45.06 -4.92
N ARG A 47 -12.33 45.60 -6.14
CA ARG A 47 -11.45 45.53 -7.32
C ARG A 47 -11.28 46.91 -7.94
N SER A 48 -10.47 47.02 -8.99
CA SER A 48 -10.13 48.29 -9.66
C SER A 48 -10.60 48.40 -11.12
N ASN A 49 -11.42 47.45 -11.56
CA ASN A 49 -11.94 47.35 -12.93
C ASN A 49 -13.45 47.06 -12.94
N ASN A 50 -14.19 47.57 -11.94
CA ASN A 50 -15.63 47.39 -11.86
C ASN A 50 -16.33 47.94 -13.11
N VAL A 51 -15.98 49.16 -13.56
CA VAL A 51 -16.63 49.75 -14.75
C VAL A 51 -16.49 48.84 -15.97
N GLU A 52 -15.30 48.30 -16.20
CA GLU A 52 -15.02 47.41 -17.33
C GLU A 52 -15.86 46.13 -17.29
N ILE A 53 -15.94 45.47 -16.14
CA ILE A 53 -16.69 44.21 -15.99
C ILE A 53 -18.19 44.46 -16.15
N TRP A 54 -18.71 45.55 -15.59
CA TRP A 54 -20.12 45.88 -15.76
C TRP A 54 -20.46 46.26 -17.21
N ASP A 55 -19.56 46.94 -17.93
CA ASP A 55 -19.73 47.19 -19.36
C ASP A 55 -19.72 45.88 -20.16
N ARG A 56 -18.80 44.97 -19.85
CA ARG A 56 -18.70 43.62 -20.47
C ARG A 56 -19.95 42.77 -20.22
N SER A 57 -20.61 42.95 -19.07
CA SER A 57 -21.87 42.25 -18.74
C SER A 57 -23.07 42.70 -19.57
N GLY A 58 -22.97 43.82 -20.30
CA GLY A 58 -24.09 44.40 -21.04
C GLY A 58 -25.22 44.92 -20.16
N ILE A 59 -25.00 45.05 -18.83
CA ILE A 59 -25.98 45.66 -17.93
C ILE A 59 -25.89 47.18 -18.09
N GLU A 60 -26.96 47.79 -18.60
CA GLU A 60 -27.02 49.24 -18.76
C GLU A 60 -26.95 49.95 -17.39
N LEU A 61 -25.91 50.75 -17.20
CA LEU A 61 -25.68 51.57 -16.01
C LEU A 61 -26.23 52.99 -16.22
N THR A 62 -26.88 53.53 -15.18
CA THR A 62 -27.17 54.96 -15.10
C THR A 62 -25.87 55.76 -14.93
N ARG A 63 -25.95 57.07 -15.18
CA ARG A 63 -24.80 57.98 -15.01
C ARG A 63 -24.24 57.94 -13.58
N ASP A 64 -25.12 57.88 -12.59
CA ASP A 64 -24.72 57.90 -11.17
C ASP A 64 -24.11 56.55 -10.73
N GLU A 65 -24.65 55.43 -11.22
CA GLU A 65 -24.06 54.10 -10.95
C GLU A 65 -22.67 53.99 -11.57
N ARG A 66 -22.50 54.40 -12.83
CA ARG A 66 -21.18 54.42 -13.48
C ARG A 66 -20.19 55.30 -12.72
N ALA A 67 -20.61 56.50 -12.31
CA ALA A 67 -19.76 57.40 -11.52
C ALA A 67 -19.38 56.79 -10.17
N LEU A 68 -20.28 56.03 -9.52
CA LEU A 68 -19.97 55.32 -8.29
C LEU A 68 -18.99 54.15 -8.51
N LEU A 69 -19.16 53.34 -9.55
CA LEU A 69 -18.21 52.28 -9.90
C LEU A 69 -16.81 52.84 -10.17
N GLN A 70 -16.72 53.94 -10.93
CA GLN A 70 -15.45 54.62 -11.20
C GLN A 70 -14.79 55.12 -9.91
N ARG A 71 -15.58 55.72 -9.00
CA ARG A 71 -15.08 56.13 -7.68
C ARG A 71 -14.60 54.95 -6.84
N ILE A 72 -15.24 53.78 -6.94
CA ILE A 72 -14.78 52.55 -6.26
C ILE A 72 -13.44 52.10 -6.85
N ASP A 73 -13.32 52.09 -8.18
CA ASP A 73 -12.10 51.66 -8.89
C ASP A 73 -10.90 52.51 -8.49
N GLU A 74 -11.08 53.84 -8.43
CA GLU A 74 -10.07 54.83 -8.05
C GLU A 74 -9.79 54.89 -6.54
N ALA A 75 -10.67 54.35 -5.70
CA ALA A 75 -10.53 54.43 -4.25
C ALA A 75 -9.43 53.50 -3.69
N PRO A 76 -8.77 53.87 -2.58
CA PRO A 76 -7.91 52.98 -1.82
C PRO A 76 -8.65 51.71 -1.37
N ALA A 77 -7.94 50.58 -1.26
CA ALA A 77 -8.54 49.29 -0.93
C ALA A 77 -9.41 49.31 0.36
N ALA A 78 -9.00 50.08 1.37
CA ALA A 78 -9.71 50.24 2.64
C ALA A 78 -11.08 50.94 2.51
N ASP A 79 -11.29 51.73 1.45
CA ASP A 79 -12.53 52.49 1.23
C ASP A 79 -13.53 51.78 0.32
N ARG A 80 -13.08 50.79 -0.45
CA ARG A 80 -13.89 50.12 -1.49
C ARG A 80 -15.12 49.42 -0.93
N THR A 81 -15.00 48.73 0.21
CA THR A 81 -16.15 48.07 0.86
C THR A 81 -17.23 49.09 1.19
N ARG A 82 -16.86 50.18 1.87
CA ARG A 82 -17.80 51.23 2.29
C ARG A 82 -18.52 51.87 1.10
N LEU A 83 -17.80 52.11 -0.01
CA LEU A 83 -18.39 52.65 -1.22
C LEU A 83 -19.29 51.62 -1.93
N GLY A 84 -18.82 50.37 -2.06
CA GLY A 84 -19.56 49.29 -2.71
C GLY A 84 -20.91 48.98 -2.04
N LEU A 85 -20.97 49.05 -0.71
CA LEU A 85 -22.23 48.87 0.05
C LEU A 85 -23.30 49.93 -0.26
N THR A 86 -22.91 51.05 -0.88
CA THR A 86 -23.84 52.11 -1.31
C THR A 86 -24.34 51.94 -2.75
N PHE A 87 -23.92 50.87 -3.46
CA PHE A 87 -24.34 50.65 -4.84
C PHE A 87 -25.86 50.39 -4.93
N PRO A 88 -26.62 51.23 -5.63
CA PRO A 88 -28.08 51.30 -5.47
C PRO A 88 -28.86 50.22 -6.23
N ARG A 89 -28.21 49.52 -7.17
CA ARG A 89 -28.87 48.57 -8.06
C ARG A 89 -29.35 47.33 -7.30
N ALA A 90 -30.54 46.87 -7.67
CA ALA A 90 -30.98 45.50 -7.42
C ALA A 90 -30.85 44.70 -8.72
N LEU A 91 -30.19 43.54 -8.66
CA LEU A 91 -30.04 42.61 -9.78
C LEU A 91 -31.16 41.57 -9.75
N ASP A 92 -31.76 41.31 -10.92
CA ASP A 92 -32.48 40.06 -11.15
C ASP A 92 -31.50 38.91 -11.45
N ALA A 93 -32.00 37.67 -11.50
CA ALA A 93 -31.18 36.49 -11.76
C ALA A 93 -30.45 36.54 -13.11
N ALA A 94 -31.08 37.08 -14.17
CA ALA A 94 -30.49 37.16 -15.50
C ALA A 94 -29.36 38.21 -15.55
N GLN A 95 -29.51 39.33 -14.84
CA GLN A 95 -28.47 40.32 -14.68
C GLN A 95 -27.31 39.77 -13.83
N ALA A 96 -27.61 39.07 -12.74
CA ALA A 96 -26.58 38.43 -11.91
C ALA A 96 -25.78 37.37 -12.70
N ASP A 97 -26.43 36.63 -13.60
CA ASP A 97 -25.77 35.68 -14.50
C ASP A 97 -24.82 36.37 -15.48
N ARG A 98 -25.27 37.45 -16.14
CA ARG A 98 -24.39 38.22 -17.04
C ARG A 98 -23.22 38.86 -16.31
N LEU A 99 -23.44 39.35 -15.08
CA LEU A 99 -22.36 39.91 -14.27
C LEU A 99 -21.35 38.84 -13.84
N LEU A 100 -21.84 37.66 -13.46
CA LEU A 100 -20.99 36.51 -13.16
C LEU A 100 -20.14 36.14 -14.38
N GLU A 101 -20.76 35.93 -15.53
CA GLU A 101 -20.07 35.61 -16.79
C GLU A 101 -19.00 36.65 -17.15
N ALA A 102 -19.34 37.94 -17.06
CA ALA A 102 -18.39 39.02 -17.33
C ALA A 102 -17.20 39.05 -16.36
N SER A 103 -17.36 38.50 -15.15
CA SER A 103 -16.31 38.45 -14.14
C SER A 103 -15.40 37.20 -14.22
N ILE A 104 -15.81 36.15 -14.93
CA ILE A 104 -15.05 34.89 -15.05
C ILE A 104 -13.61 35.11 -15.53
N PRO A 105 -13.32 35.95 -16.55
CA PRO A 105 -11.95 36.16 -17.03
C PRO A 105 -10.96 36.61 -15.95
N GLU A 106 -11.43 37.29 -14.89
CA GLU A 106 -10.57 37.71 -13.78
C GLU A 106 -10.07 36.52 -12.95
N TYR A 107 -10.89 35.47 -12.83
CA TYR A 107 -10.55 34.24 -12.11
C TYR A 107 -9.84 33.22 -13.00
N GLU A 108 -10.02 33.31 -14.32
CA GLU A 108 -9.26 32.53 -15.30
C GLU A 108 -7.82 33.00 -15.44
N ALA A 109 -7.55 34.30 -15.27
CA ALA A 109 -6.25 34.89 -15.55
C ALA A 109 -5.06 34.17 -14.89
N PRO A 110 -5.12 33.75 -13.61
CA PRO A 110 -4.04 32.98 -13.00
C PRO A 110 -3.84 31.57 -13.58
N VAL A 111 -4.92 30.96 -14.06
CA VAL A 111 -4.92 29.60 -14.63
C VAL A 111 -4.53 29.62 -16.11
N ASN A 112 -4.81 30.71 -16.82
CA ASN A 112 -4.41 30.90 -18.22
C ASN A 112 -2.89 30.83 -18.41
N ALA A 113 -2.10 31.17 -17.38
CA ALA A 113 -0.65 31.03 -17.40
C ALA A 113 -0.17 29.56 -17.50
N LEU A 114 -1.01 28.60 -17.09
CA LEU A 114 -0.71 27.17 -17.10
C LEU A 114 -0.99 26.51 -18.47
N ASN A 115 -1.43 27.29 -19.47
CA ASN A 115 -1.78 26.79 -20.82
C ASN A 115 -2.82 25.66 -20.86
N MET A 116 -3.67 25.54 -19.82
CA MET A 116 -4.75 24.55 -19.81
C MET A 116 -5.81 24.91 -20.87
N PRO A 117 -6.25 23.96 -21.71
CA PRO A 117 -7.35 24.18 -22.63
C PRO A 117 -8.67 24.37 -21.87
N MET A 118 -9.74 24.76 -22.57
CA MET A 118 -11.07 24.78 -21.98
C MET A 118 -11.47 23.35 -21.63
N SER A 119 -11.34 22.97 -20.36
CA SER A 119 -11.50 21.60 -19.91
C SER A 119 -12.12 21.53 -18.52
N ARG A 120 -12.49 20.33 -18.08
CA ARG A 120 -13.00 20.09 -16.71
C ARG A 120 -11.96 20.47 -15.66
N GLU A 121 -10.69 20.15 -15.91
CA GLU A 121 -9.55 20.44 -15.06
C GLU A 121 -9.34 21.95 -14.91
N LYS A 122 -9.39 22.68 -16.03
CA LYS A 122 -9.32 24.15 -15.99
C LYS A 122 -10.49 24.72 -15.20
N ALA A 123 -11.69 24.18 -15.37
CA ALA A 123 -12.86 24.64 -14.64
C ALA A 123 -12.73 24.42 -13.11
N ALA A 124 -12.19 23.27 -12.70
CA ALA A 124 -11.89 22.98 -11.29
C ALA A 124 -10.85 23.97 -10.73
N ALA A 125 -9.75 24.22 -11.45
CA ALA A 125 -8.73 25.19 -11.04
C ALA A 125 -9.29 26.62 -10.90
N VAL A 126 -10.12 27.06 -11.85
CA VAL A 126 -10.79 28.37 -11.80
C VAL A 126 -11.78 28.45 -10.64
N SER A 127 -12.50 27.37 -10.31
CA SER A 127 -13.35 27.30 -9.13
C SER A 127 -12.56 27.49 -7.83
N VAL A 128 -11.34 26.94 -7.75
CA VAL A 128 -10.42 27.19 -6.63
C VAL A 128 -9.98 28.66 -6.58
N VAL A 129 -9.64 29.27 -7.72
CA VAL A 129 -9.27 30.70 -7.80
C VAL A 129 -10.43 31.58 -7.34
N TYR A 130 -11.65 31.30 -7.79
CA TYR A 130 -12.85 32.01 -7.39
C TYR A 130 -13.04 31.96 -5.87
N ASN A 131 -12.97 30.76 -5.28
CA ASN A 131 -13.18 30.56 -3.86
C ASN A 131 -12.09 31.19 -2.98
N ARG A 132 -10.81 31.15 -3.40
CA ARG A 132 -9.68 31.66 -2.61
C ARG A 132 -9.39 33.14 -2.87
N GLY A 133 -9.79 33.64 -4.04
CA GLY A 133 -9.34 34.90 -4.61
C GLY A 133 -7.95 34.80 -5.24
N VAL A 134 -7.76 35.55 -6.34
CA VAL A 134 -6.55 35.57 -7.17
C VAL A 134 -5.25 35.73 -6.36
N GLY A 135 -5.20 36.67 -5.42
CA GLY A 135 -4.00 36.91 -4.62
C GLY A 135 -3.65 35.77 -3.65
N SER A 136 -4.65 35.05 -3.13
CA SER A 136 -4.40 33.88 -2.27
C SER A 136 -3.99 32.67 -3.10
N TYR A 137 -4.62 32.48 -4.26
CA TYR A 137 -4.23 31.44 -5.22
C TYR A 137 -2.75 31.60 -5.61
N ASN A 138 -2.35 32.80 -6.08
CA ASN A 138 -0.98 33.05 -6.55
C ASN A 138 0.10 32.83 -5.49
N ARG A 139 -0.22 33.02 -4.20
CA ARG A 139 0.73 32.84 -3.08
C ARG A 139 0.77 31.42 -2.52
N ASN A 140 -0.34 30.69 -2.59
CA ASN A 140 -0.53 29.47 -1.82
C ASN A 140 -0.77 28.22 -2.67
N MET A 141 -0.91 28.36 -3.99
CA MET A 141 -1.12 27.26 -4.93
C MET A 141 0.07 27.10 -5.88
N GLU A 142 1.27 27.51 -5.44
CA GLU A 142 2.51 27.30 -6.20
C GLU A 142 2.74 25.81 -6.49
N PRO A 143 2.66 24.87 -5.52
CA PRO A 143 2.90 23.46 -5.83
C PRO A 143 1.91 22.86 -6.84
N PHE A 144 0.64 23.26 -6.79
CA PHE A 144 -0.34 22.88 -7.81
C PHE A 144 0.05 23.36 -9.21
N ARG A 145 0.52 24.61 -9.33
CA ARG A 145 0.94 25.17 -10.62
C ARG A 145 2.18 24.46 -11.15
N ASP A 146 3.15 24.21 -10.28
CA ASP A 146 4.39 23.50 -10.62
C ASP A 146 4.07 22.08 -11.11
N ALA A 147 3.16 21.37 -10.42
CA ALA A 147 2.69 20.05 -10.85
C ALA A 147 1.99 20.10 -12.22
N VAL A 148 1.16 21.12 -12.46
CA VAL A 148 0.51 21.29 -13.77
C VAL A 148 1.53 21.56 -14.88
N GLU A 149 2.50 22.44 -14.64
CA GLU A 149 3.56 22.76 -15.60
C GLU A 149 4.49 21.56 -15.86
N ALA A 150 4.74 20.73 -14.85
CA ALA A 150 5.52 19.50 -14.96
C ALA A 150 4.79 18.35 -15.69
N GLY A 151 3.50 18.49 -15.96
CA GLY A 151 2.71 17.40 -16.54
C GLY A 151 2.33 16.30 -15.53
N ASP A 152 2.39 16.62 -14.24
CA ASP A 152 2.23 15.68 -13.13
C ASP A 152 0.79 15.70 -12.59
N ARG A 153 -0.05 14.87 -13.21
CA ARG A 153 -1.48 14.85 -12.90
C ARG A 153 -1.76 14.44 -11.47
N ALA A 154 -1.08 13.40 -10.97
CA ALA A 154 -1.34 12.84 -9.66
C ALA A 154 -1.05 13.87 -8.55
N GLU A 155 0.06 14.60 -8.68
CA GLU A 155 0.40 15.68 -7.75
C GLU A 155 -0.54 16.86 -7.89
N ALA A 156 -0.88 17.29 -9.11
CA ALA A 156 -1.83 18.38 -9.31
C ALA A 156 -3.20 18.04 -8.70
N TRP A 157 -3.65 16.79 -8.84
CA TRP A 157 -4.86 16.30 -8.20
C TRP A 157 -4.73 16.30 -6.67
N PHE A 158 -3.60 15.84 -6.12
CA PHE A 158 -3.34 15.88 -4.69
C PHE A 158 -3.34 17.31 -4.15
N GLU A 159 -2.63 18.23 -4.79
CA GLU A 159 -2.54 19.63 -4.38
C GLU A 159 -3.91 20.33 -4.45
N LEU A 160 -4.73 19.99 -5.44
CA LEU A 160 -6.07 20.54 -5.57
C LEU A 160 -7.06 19.95 -4.57
N ARG A 161 -7.20 18.62 -4.52
CA ARG A 161 -8.16 17.92 -3.66
C ARG A 161 -7.76 18.03 -2.20
N TYR A 162 -6.48 17.83 -1.96
CA TYR A 162 -5.88 17.96 -0.66
C TYR A 162 -5.32 19.38 -0.52
N ASN A 163 -4.11 19.74 -0.92
CA ASN A 163 -3.42 20.92 -0.37
C ASN A 163 -3.99 22.37 -0.61
N SER A 164 -5.20 22.55 -1.11
CA SER A 164 -5.80 23.85 -1.47
C SER A 164 -6.66 24.52 -0.37
N TRP A 165 -6.42 24.18 0.91
CA TRP A 165 -7.09 24.73 2.11
C TRP A 165 -6.37 25.95 2.71
N GLY A 166 -7.01 26.64 3.66
CA GLY A 166 -6.45 27.79 4.37
C GLY A 166 -6.01 27.50 5.80
N SER A 167 -6.57 26.46 6.44
CA SER A 167 -6.21 26.01 7.80
C SER A 167 -6.59 24.53 8.03
N HIS A 168 -6.36 23.99 9.24
CA HIS A 168 -6.80 22.64 9.65
C HIS A 168 -8.05 22.66 10.54
N ALA A 169 -8.87 23.71 10.46
CA ALA A 169 -9.95 23.94 11.42
C ALA A 169 -11.19 23.03 11.19
N PRO A 170 -11.84 22.52 12.27
CA PRO A 170 -13.09 21.76 12.19
C PRO A 170 -14.29 22.51 11.57
N SER A 171 -14.23 23.83 11.43
CA SER A 171 -15.25 24.63 10.76
C SER A 171 -15.21 24.52 9.22
N GLU A 172 -14.23 23.83 8.64
CA GLU A 172 -13.98 23.79 7.20
C GLU A 172 -14.75 22.70 6.43
N GLY A 173 -15.69 21.98 7.04
CA GLY A 173 -16.42 20.90 6.35
C GLY A 173 -17.02 21.32 5.00
N GLY A 174 -17.52 22.57 4.89
CA GLY A 174 -18.02 23.12 3.63
C GLY A 174 -16.93 23.28 2.54
N LEU A 175 -15.72 23.68 2.92
CA LEU A 175 -14.58 23.79 1.99
C LEU A 175 -14.08 22.41 1.58
N ARG A 176 -13.97 21.46 2.52
CA ARG A 176 -13.57 20.07 2.25
C ARG A 176 -14.52 19.40 1.25
N LYS A 177 -15.83 19.54 1.48
CA LYS A 177 -16.88 19.10 0.56
C LYS A 177 -16.67 19.64 -0.87
N ARG A 178 -16.35 20.94 -0.99
CA ARG A 178 -16.07 21.58 -2.29
C ARG A 178 -14.80 21.03 -2.95
N ARG A 179 -13.69 20.88 -2.21
CA ARG A 179 -12.43 20.35 -2.75
C ARG A 179 -12.54 18.90 -3.21
N TYR A 180 -13.33 18.09 -2.53
CA TYR A 180 -13.61 16.74 -3.01
C TYR A 180 -14.29 16.73 -4.38
N MET A 181 -15.30 17.60 -4.58
CA MET A 181 -15.96 17.74 -5.88
C MET A 181 -15.05 18.34 -6.95
N GLU A 182 -14.24 19.37 -6.62
CA GLU A 182 -13.28 19.93 -7.57
C GLU A 182 -12.18 18.91 -7.93
N GLY A 183 -11.75 18.08 -6.98
CA GLY A 183 -10.85 16.95 -7.22
C GLY A 183 -11.47 15.87 -8.11
N GLN A 184 -12.77 15.61 -7.98
CA GLN A 184 -13.50 14.71 -8.88
C GLN A 184 -13.54 15.27 -10.30
N LEU A 185 -13.78 16.57 -10.47
CA LEU A 185 -13.78 17.23 -11.78
C LEU A 185 -12.39 17.31 -12.41
N PHE A 186 -11.35 17.55 -11.60
CA PHE A 186 -9.98 17.53 -12.07
C PHE A 186 -9.57 16.11 -12.48
N GLY A 187 -9.94 15.09 -11.70
CA GLY A 187 -9.69 13.69 -12.03
C GLY A 187 -8.23 13.27 -11.82
N LEU A 188 -8.04 12.09 -11.24
CA LEU A 188 -6.72 11.54 -10.92
C LEU A 188 -6.00 10.95 -12.16
N TYR A 189 -6.75 10.63 -13.21
CA TYR A 189 -6.26 9.94 -14.40
C TYR A 189 -6.57 10.72 -15.67
N ASP A 190 -5.75 10.51 -16.70
CA ASP A 190 -6.05 10.95 -18.06
C ASP A 190 -7.26 10.17 -18.62
N ASP A 191 -7.28 8.84 -18.45
CA ASP A 191 -8.46 7.99 -18.69
C ASP A 191 -8.59 6.88 -17.62
N PRO A 192 -9.53 7.00 -16.67
CA PRO A 192 -9.70 6.00 -15.60
C PRO A 192 -10.14 4.62 -16.11
N ALA A 193 -10.64 4.50 -17.34
CA ALA A 193 -11.00 3.22 -17.95
C ALA A 193 -9.80 2.52 -18.61
N ASN A 194 -8.69 3.24 -18.81
CA ASN A 194 -7.52 2.75 -19.53
C ASN A 194 -6.20 3.24 -18.90
N VAL A 195 -6.04 2.95 -17.61
CA VAL A 195 -4.83 3.31 -16.86
C VAL A 195 -3.67 2.37 -17.21
N GLY A 196 -2.58 2.95 -17.73
CA GLY A 196 -1.35 2.24 -18.04
C GLY A 196 -0.49 1.94 -16.80
N ALA A 197 0.55 1.11 -16.96
CA ALA A 197 1.42 0.75 -15.85
C ALA A 197 2.21 1.96 -15.31
N ASP A 198 2.69 2.84 -16.19
CA ASP A 198 3.45 4.04 -15.80
C ASP A 198 2.58 5.04 -15.03
N GLU A 199 1.38 5.34 -15.56
CA GLU A 199 0.42 6.20 -14.86
C GLU A 199 0.00 5.61 -13.50
N ALA A 200 -0.17 4.28 -13.42
CA ALA A 200 -0.47 3.61 -12.16
C ALA A 200 0.66 3.75 -11.13
N ARG A 201 1.92 3.63 -11.56
CA ARG A 201 3.10 3.87 -10.71
C ARG A 201 3.15 5.32 -10.24
N ASP A 202 2.94 6.29 -11.12
CA ASP A 202 2.95 7.72 -10.77
C ASP A 202 1.87 8.07 -9.75
N VAL A 203 0.65 7.56 -9.95
CA VAL A 203 -0.45 7.73 -8.98
C VAL A 203 -0.11 7.09 -7.64
N TYR A 204 0.46 5.88 -7.64
CA TYR A 204 0.82 5.21 -6.40
C TYR A 204 1.94 5.94 -5.67
N ARG A 205 2.98 6.39 -6.37
CA ARG A 205 4.08 7.21 -5.82
C ARG A 205 3.56 8.48 -5.16
N SER A 206 2.68 9.22 -5.84
CA SER A 206 2.04 10.42 -5.26
C SER A 206 1.23 10.06 -4.00
N PHE A 207 0.47 8.97 -4.03
CA PHE A 207 -0.24 8.48 -2.85
C PHE A 207 0.71 8.14 -1.70
N GLN A 208 1.85 7.49 -1.96
CA GLN A 208 2.84 7.15 -0.94
C GLN A 208 3.48 8.39 -0.32
N LEU A 209 3.95 9.32 -1.17
CA LEU A 209 4.57 10.58 -0.75
C LEU A 209 3.64 11.36 0.19
N HIS A 210 2.34 11.32 -0.09
CA HIS A 210 1.33 12.09 0.63
C HIS A 210 0.46 11.28 1.58
N ARG A 211 0.82 10.01 1.83
CA ARG A 211 -0.06 9.04 2.49
C ARG A 211 -0.55 9.51 3.85
N ASP A 212 0.35 10.03 4.67
CA ASP A 212 0.03 10.52 6.01
C ASP A 212 -0.97 11.69 5.98
N ARG A 213 -0.89 12.53 4.94
CA ARG A 213 -1.80 13.63 4.75
C ARG A 213 -3.17 13.14 4.29
N ILE A 214 -3.19 12.29 3.26
CA ILE A 214 -4.42 11.72 2.70
C ILE A 214 -5.16 10.92 3.77
N VAL A 215 -4.49 9.99 4.45
CA VAL A 215 -5.10 9.15 5.50
C VAL A 215 -5.68 9.99 6.63
N ARG A 216 -4.97 11.05 7.06
CA ARG A 216 -5.47 11.95 8.10
C ARG A 216 -6.72 12.70 7.66
N ASP A 217 -6.72 13.25 6.46
CA ASP A 217 -7.84 14.05 5.96
C ASP A 217 -9.05 13.17 5.64
N GLU A 218 -8.85 11.98 5.07
CA GLU A 218 -9.92 11.01 4.82
C GLU A 218 -10.54 10.47 6.11
N ARG A 219 -9.77 10.19 7.17
CA ARG A 219 -10.35 9.82 8.48
C ARG A 219 -11.24 10.91 9.07
N ASN A 220 -10.84 12.17 8.92
CA ASN A 220 -11.54 13.29 9.51
C ASN A 220 -12.78 13.72 8.71
N TRP A 221 -12.74 13.58 7.38
CA TRP A 221 -13.69 14.25 6.50
C TRP A 221 -14.30 13.36 5.41
N GLY A 222 -13.79 12.15 5.19
CA GLY A 222 -14.22 11.26 4.11
C GLY A 222 -14.36 9.82 4.58
N GLU A 223 -13.82 8.91 3.76
CA GLU A 223 -13.71 7.50 4.07
C GLU A 223 -12.24 7.10 3.94
N SER A 224 -11.67 6.57 5.02
CA SER A 224 -10.29 6.08 5.04
C SER A 224 -10.09 4.91 4.06
N ILE A 225 -8.83 4.66 3.66
CA ILE A 225 -8.49 3.61 2.69
C ILE A 225 -8.95 2.20 3.12
N ASP A 226 -9.04 1.95 4.43
CA ASP A 226 -9.54 0.72 5.04
C ASP A 226 -11.08 0.70 5.23
N GLY A 227 -11.79 1.70 4.69
CA GLY A 227 -13.25 1.77 4.64
C GLY A 227 -13.89 2.27 5.93
N ARG A 228 -13.14 2.93 6.82
CA ARG A 228 -13.69 3.49 8.06
C ARG A 228 -14.12 4.93 7.86
N VAL A 229 -15.29 5.25 8.43
CA VAL A 229 -15.84 6.60 8.54
C VAL A 229 -15.95 6.94 10.03
N GLU A 230 -15.17 7.92 10.48
CA GLU A 230 -15.10 8.31 11.91
C GLU A 230 -15.95 9.55 12.23
N GLY A 231 -16.51 10.22 11.23
CA GLY A 231 -17.24 11.48 11.37
C GLY A 231 -18.28 11.73 10.27
N ARG A 232 -18.58 13.01 10.01
CA ARG A 232 -19.42 13.37 8.86
C ARG A 232 -18.62 13.16 7.58
N ASN A 233 -19.13 12.31 6.70
CA ASN A 233 -18.56 12.09 5.39
C ASN A 233 -18.90 13.26 4.46
N MET A 234 -17.91 14.10 4.16
CA MET A 234 -18.06 15.22 3.22
C MET A 234 -18.18 14.74 1.78
N ILE A 235 -17.74 13.52 1.44
CA ILE A 235 -17.92 12.94 0.12
C ILE A 235 -19.41 12.67 -0.14
N ASP A 236 -20.09 12.00 0.80
CA ASP A 236 -21.55 11.78 0.71
C ASP A 236 -22.33 13.10 0.63
N LEU A 237 -21.91 14.09 1.42
CA LEU A 237 -22.53 15.41 1.39
C LEU A 237 -22.27 16.13 0.06
N ALA A 238 -21.09 15.96 -0.55
CA ALA A 238 -20.78 16.52 -1.86
C ALA A 238 -21.68 15.89 -2.93
N ASN A 239 -21.80 14.55 -2.93
CA ASN A 239 -22.65 13.82 -3.86
C ASN A 239 -24.13 14.20 -3.74
N ARG A 240 -24.61 14.43 -2.51
CA ARG A 240 -25.97 14.90 -2.26
C ARG A 240 -26.18 16.36 -2.66
N ASP A 241 -25.34 17.26 -2.17
CA ASP A 241 -25.56 18.71 -2.26
C ASP A 241 -25.14 19.29 -3.63
N TYR A 242 -24.22 18.64 -4.32
CA TYR A 242 -23.74 19.01 -5.67
C TYR A 242 -24.22 18.02 -6.74
N SER A 243 -25.36 17.38 -6.50
CA SER A 243 -25.99 16.42 -7.42
C SER A 243 -26.19 16.96 -8.83
N ASN A 244 -26.36 18.27 -8.98
CA ASN A 244 -26.41 18.90 -10.28
C ASN A 244 -25.10 18.70 -11.05
N ILE A 245 -23.93 18.79 -10.42
CA ILE A 245 -22.62 18.57 -11.05
C ILE A 245 -22.33 17.07 -11.16
N THR A 246 -22.49 16.31 -10.08
CA THR A 246 -22.10 14.89 -10.06
C THR A 246 -22.93 14.03 -11.02
N ALA A 247 -24.16 14.43 -11.34
CA ALA A 247 -24.97 13.76 -12.36
C ALA A 247 -24.33 13.78 -13.76
N ASP A 248 -23.59 14.84 -14.11
CA ASP A 248 -22.98 15.01 -15.44
C ASP A 248 -21.51 14.57 -15.48
N TYR A 249 -20.81 14.64 -14.34
CA TYR A 249 -19.36 14.46 -14.26
C TYR A 249 -18.90 13.32 -13.34
N GLY A 250 -19.85 12.55 -12.81
CA GLY A 250 -19.61 11.42 -11.91
C GLY A 250 -19.67 11.81 -10.44
N GLU A 251 -20.00 10.83 -9.61
CA GLU A 251 -19.96 10.98 -8.16
C GLU A 251 -18.52 11.17 -7.68
N VAL A 252 -18.37 11.98 -6.64
CA VAL A 252 -17.15 12.15 -5.89
C VAL A 252 -16.76 10.82 -5.27
N GLN A 253 -15.60 10.33 -5.67
CA GLN A 253 -15.07 9.05 -5.22
C GLN A 253 -14.39 9.15 -3.85
N THR A 254 -14.53 8.09 -3.05
CA THR A 254 -13.65 7.81 -1.91
C THR A 254 -12.21 7.64 -2.38
N ILE A 255 -11.23 7.76 -1.48
CA ILE A 255 -9.83 7.51 -1.84
C ILE A 255 -9.63 6.08 -2.35
N ARG A 256 -10.34 5.10 -1.79
CA ARG A 256 -10.28 3.69 -2.22
C ARG A 256 -10.77 3.52 -3.66
N GLU A 257 -11.88 4.16 -4.02
CA GLU A 257 -12.42 4.11 -5.38
C GLU A 257 -11.52 4.88 -6.36
N ALA A 258 -11.03 6.05 -5.95
CA ALA A 258 -10.12 6.86 -6.77
C ALA A 258 -8.82 6.11 -7.08
N LEU A 259 -8.26 5.34 -6.14
CA LEU A 259 -7.04 4.56 -6.36
C LEU A 259 -7.28 3.21 -7.06
N ALA A 260 -8.54 2.78 -7.24
CA ALA A 260 -8.84 1.45 -7.77
C ALA A 260 -8.27 1.20 -9.19
N PRO A 261 -8.35 2.13 -10.15
CA PRO A 261 -7.72 1.96 -11.47
C PRO A 261 -6.21 1.75 -11.39
N ALA A 262 -5.48 2.63 -10.68
CA ALA A 262 -4.03 2.48 -10.45
C ALA A 262 -3.70 1.16 -9.74
N ARG A 263 -4.43 0.81 -8.68
CA ARG A 263 -4.24 -0.47 -7.96
C ARG A 263 -4.34 -1.65 -8.92
N ASN A 264 -5.38 -1.69 -9.74
CA ASN A 264 -5.62 -2.81 -10.63
C ASN A 264 -4.54 -2.91 -11.72
N ALA A 265 -4.16 -1.78 -12.32
CA ALA A 265 -3.11 -1.71 -13.33
C ALA A 265 -1.74 -2.10 -12.75
N LEU A 266 -1.35 -1.50 -11.62
CA LEU A 266 -0.09 -1.79 -10.93
C LEU A 266 0.01 -3.26 -10.50
N LEU A 267 -1.01 -3.80 -9.82
CA LEU A 267 -0.97 -5.20 -9.39
C LEU A 267 -0.97 -6.17 -10.58
N THR A 268 -1.64 -5.82 -11.68
CA THR A 268 -1.57 -6.64 -12.91
C THR A 268 -0.17 -6.63 -13.48
N ASP A 269 0.48 -5.48 -13.51
CA ASP A 269 1.83 -5.30 -14.03
C ASP A 269 2.87 -6.05 -13.19
N LEU A 270 2.84 -5.85 -11.88
CA LEU A 270 3.75 -6.52 -10.94
C LEU A 270 3.57 -8.04 -10.96
N ARG A 271 2.34 -8.55 -11.10
CA ARG A 271 2.10 -10.01 -11.22
C ARG A 271 2.60 -10.57 -12.55
N ARG A 272 2.65 -9.75 -13.60
CA ARG A 272 3.20 -10.14 -14.90
C ARG A 272 4.73 -10.18 -14.84
N GLU A 273 5.35 -9.23 -14.14
CA GLU A 273 6.80 -9.15 -13.94
C GLU A 273 7.31 -10.20 -12.94
N HIS A 274 6.53 -10.46 -11.89
CA HIS A 274 6.85 -11.37 -10.79
C HIS A 274 5.71 -12.40 -10.56
N PRO A 275 5.50 -13.33 -11.50
CA PRO A 275 4.39 -14.29 -11.43
C PRO A 275 4.46 -15.23 -10.23
N ASP A 276 5.66 -15.46 -9.70
CA ASP A 276 5.93 -16.22 -8.49
C ASP A 276 5.50 -15.50 -7.21
N LEU A 277 5.34 -14.17 -7.26
CA LEU A 277 4.87 -13.35 -6.15
C LEU A 277 3.38 -13.03 -6.23
N ALA A 278 2.65 -13.61 -7.19
CA ALA A 278 1.27 -13.22 -7.48
C ALA A 278 0.31 -13.39 -6.29
N ASP A 279 0.54 -14.41 -5.45
CA ASP A 279 -0.26 -14.67 -4.24
C ASP A 279 -0.02 -13.62 -3.13
N ARG A 280 1.09 -12.88 -3.18
CA ARG A 280 1.46 -11.82 -2.22
C ARG A 280 1.09 -10.42 -2.72
N LEU A 281 0.95 -10.24 -4.03
CA LEU A 281 0.53 -9.00 -4.66
C LEU A 281 -1.00 -8.83 -4.58
N THR A 282 -1.56 -8.56 -3.41
CA THR A 282 -3.03 -8.49 -3.20
C THR A 282 -3.57 -7.05 -3.08
N ASN A 283 -4.90 -6.90 -3.19
CA ASN A 283 -5.55 -5.61 -2.94
C ASN A 283 -5.35 -5.17 -1.49
N GLU A 284 -5.37 -6.11 -0.55
CA GLU A 284 -5.15 -5.87 0.87
C GLU A 284 -3.74 -5.34 1.13
N ALA A 285 -2.72 -5.88 0.46
CA ALA A 285 -1.34 -5.39 0.57
C ALA A 285 -1.21 -3.95 0.05
N PHE A 286 -1.86 -3.64 -1.08
CA PHE A 286 -1.91 -2.29 -1.62
C PHE A 286 -2.58 -1.31 -0.64
N GLU A 287 -3.77 -1.65 -0.13
CA GLU A 287 -4.55 -0.78 0.77
C GLU A 287 -3.90 -0.60 2.15
N ALA A 288 -3.14 -1.60 2.62
CA ALA A 288 -2.32 -1.47 3.82
C ALA A 288 -1.20 -0.42 3.65
N GLY A 289 -0.84 -0.04 2.42
CA GLY A 289 0.37 0.74 2.14
C GLY A 289 1.63 -0.02 2.52
N ALA A 290 1.60 -1.34 2.31
CA ALA A 290 2.73 -2.24 2.53
C ALA A 290 3.59 -2.39 1.27
N ILE A 291 3.22 -1.77 0.16
CA ILE A 291 4.02 -1.72 -1.06
C ILE A 291 4.78 -0.41 -1.05
N TYR A 292 6.10 -0.46 -1.14
CA TYR A 292 7.03 0.64 -1.24
C TYR A 292 7.64 0.58 -2.64
N LEU A 293 7.32 1.56 -3.47
CA LEU A 293 7.99 1.75 -4.74
C LEU A 293 9.07 2.81 -4.56
N ASP A 294 10.18 2.68 -5.30
CA ASP A 294 11.08 3.79 -5.52
C ASP A 294 10.24 5.02 -5.92
N PRO A 295 10.33 6.11 -5.14
CA PRO A 295 9.58 7.32 -5.46
C PRO A 295 9.91 7.87 -6.85
N GLY A 296 11.09 7.59 -7.43
CA GLY A 296 11.56 8.14 -8.72
C GLY A 296 11.49 9.66 -8.80
N ARG A 297 11.26 10.32 -7.65
CA ARG A 297 10.83 11.70 -7.51
C ARG A 297 11.45 12.27 -6.24
N ASP A 298 12.51 13.03 -6.42
CA ASP A 298 12.89 14.00 -5.40
C ASP A 298 11.81 15.06 -5.32
N ALA A 299 11.18 15.16 -4.15
CA ALA A 299 10.22 16.21 -3.85
C ALA A 299 10.86 17.57 -4.17
N ALA A 300 10.35 18.19 -5.25
CA ALA A 300 10.33 19.62 -5.54
C ALA A 300 11.14 20.19 -6.73
N THR A 301 11.78 19.48 -7.68
CA THR A 301 12.25 20.17 -8.93
C THR A 301 12.82 19.32 -10.07
N VAL A 302 12.96 18.00 -9.96
CA VAL A 302 13.64 17.20 -10.99
C VAL A 302 12.65 16.29 -11.72
N ALA A 303 12.82 16.18 -13.04
CA ALA A 303 12.08 15.22 -13.85
C ALA A 303 12.23 13.80 -13.28
N VAL A 304 11.20 12.97 -13.44
CA VAL A 304 11.23 11.56 -13.05
C VAL A 304 12.46 10.91 -13.68
N ASP A 305 13.41 10.50 -12.85
CA ASP A 305 14.62 9.80 -13.28
C ASP A 305 14.46 8.34 -12.87
N ALA A 306 14.25 7.48 -13.87
CA ALA A 306 14.05 6.05 -13.67
C ALA A 306 15.34 5.29 -13.33
N GLU A 307 16.49 5.98 -13.27
CA GLU A 307 17.79 5.43 -12.84
C GLU A 307 18.22 6.00 -11.47
N HIS A 308 17.28 6.57 -10.70
CA HIS A 308 17.54 7.23 -9.45
C HIS A 308 17.72 6.24 -8.29
N ALA A 309 18.86 6.34 -7.59
CA ALA A 309 19.09 5.57 -6.36
C ALA A 309 18.14 5.98 -5.22
N ALA A 310 17.27 5.06 -4.81
CA ALA A 310 16.29 5.20 -3.76
C ALA A 310 16.77 4.64 -2.41
N THR A 311 16.15 5.13 -1.33
CA THR A 311 16.19 4.44 -0.03
C THR A 311 14.77 4.15 0.42
N LEU A 312 14.38 2.88 0.34
CA LEU A 312 13.09 2.38 0.80
C LEU A 312 13.27 1.76 2.20
N ASP A 313 12.60 2.34 3.19
CA ASP A 313 12.69 1.88 4.58
C ASP A 313 11.28 1.64 5.13
N ALA A 314 10.94 0.37 5.31
CA ALA A 314 9.65 -0.07 5.81
C ALA A 314 9.57 -0.10 7.35
N THR A 315 10.60 0.39 8.06
CA THR A 315 10.63 0.42 9.53
C THR A 315 9.45 1.22 10.09
N ARG A 316 8.53 0.52 10.77
CA ARG A 316 7.41 1.15 11.48
C ARG A 316 7.58 1.03 12.99
N ARG A 317 7.48 2.14 13.72
CA ARG A 317 7.55 2.16 15.19
C ARG A 317 6.23 2.54 15.83
N ARG A 318 5.82 1.80 16.86
CA ARG A 318 4.71 2.13 17.77
C ARG A 318 5.23 2.09 19.20
N ASN A 319 5.11 3.21 19.91
CA ASN A 319 5.60 3.35 21.29
C ASN A 319 7.08 2.96 21.46
N ASN A 320 7.93 3.42 20.53
CA ASN A 320 9.38 3.13 20.49
C ASN A 320 9.76 1.64 20.29
N ALA A 321 8.78 0.78 19.98
CA ALA A 321 9.01 -0.59 19.54
C ALA A 321 8.69 -0.70 18.06
N GLU A 322 9.51 -1.45 17.34
CA GLU A 322 9.24 -1.77 15.94
C GLU A 322 8.10 -2.77 15.82
N VAL A 323 7.20 -2.51 14.89
CA VAL A 323 5.98 -3.29 14.63
C VAL A 323 6.22 -4.16 13.42
N SER A 324 5.91 -5.45 13.54
CA SER A 324 5.96 -6.37 12.41
C SER A 324 4.87 -6.07 11.39
N SER A 325 5.26 -6.05 10.11
CA SER A 325 4.42 -5.89 8.93
C SER A 325 5.08 -6.65 7.77
N ASN A 326 4.29 -7.27 6.91
CA ASN A 326 4.83 -7.93 5.72
C ASN A 326 4.78 -6.93 4.57
N ASP A 327 5.95 -6.50 4.11
CA ASP A 327 6.11 -5.41 3.16
C ASP A 327 6.67 -5.90 1.81
N LEU A 328 6.36 -5.15 0.75
CA LEU A 328 6.90 -5.32 -0.58
C LEU A 328 7.66 -4.05 -0.92
N LEU A 329 8.97 -4.15 -1.14
CA LEU A 329 9.85 -3.06 -1.52
C LEU A 329 10.35 -3.31 -2.94
N ILE A 330 10.25 -2.31 -3.81
CA ILE A 330 10.63 -2.40 -5.22
C ILE A 330 11.49 -1.18 -5.56
N GLY A 331 12.79 -1.39 -5.79
CA GLY A 331 13.75 -0.32 -6.15
C GLY A 331 13.63 0.17 -7.59
N GLU A 332 13.14 -0.68 -8.50
CA GLU A 332 13.01 -0.38 -9.93
C GLU A 332 14.35 -0.14 -10.64
N GLY A 333 14.91 1.06 -10.62
CA GLY A 333 16.13 1.39 -11.36
C GLY A 333 17.01 2.38 -10.60
N GLY A 334 18.32 2.19 -10.64
CA GLY A 334 19.28 2.94 -9.81
C GLY A 334 20.00 2.00 -8.84
N ASP A 335 20.97 2.51 -8.08
CA ASP A 335 21.66 1.72 -7.05
C ASP A 335 20.93 1.89 -5.70
N ASP A 336 19.93 1.05 -5.44
CA ASP A 336 18.96 1.27 -4.36
C ASP A 336 19.38 0.70 -3.01
N THR A 337 18.76 1.18 -1.94
CA THR A 337 18.81 0.55 -0.61
C THR A 337 17.41 0.25 -0.09
N LEU A 338 17.08 -1.03 0.06
CA LEU A 338 15.79 -1.52 0.53
C LEU A 338 15.94 -2.12 1.94
N ARG A 339 15.09 -1.70 2.88
CA ARG A 339 15.04 -2.21 4.27
C ARG A 339 13.62 -2.69 4.62
N GLY A 340 13.43 -4.01 4.74
CA GLY A 340 12.15 -4.64 5.09
C GLY A 340 11.77 -4.47 6.57
N ALA A 341 12.77 -4.54 7.45
CA ALA A 341 12.65 -4.38 8.89
C ALA A 341 12.09 -5.62 9.61
N ARG A 342 10.81 -5.66 10.02
CA ARG A 342 10.23 -6.78 10.78
C ARG A 342 9.02 -7.31 10.04
N GLY A 343 8.98 -8.61 9.79
CA GLY A 343 7.89 -9.30 9.12
C GLY A 343 8.43 -10.16 7.99
N ASP A 344 7.55 -10.85 7.27
CA ASP A 344 7.96 -11.60 6.09
C ASP A 344 7.88 -10.68 4.88
N ASP A 345 9.02 -10.13 4.45
CA ASP A 345 9.08 -9.10 3.42
C ASP A 345 9.39 -9.66 2.02
N ILE A 346 9.19 -8.84 0.99
CA ILE A 346 9.67 -9.04 -0.37
C ILE A 346 10.52 -7.82 -0.73
N LEU A 347 11.77 -8.04 -1.09
CA LEU A 347 12.67 -6.99 -1.55
C LEU A 347 13.06 -7.29 -3.00
N ILE A 348 12.62 -6.44 -3.92
CA ILE A 348 12.93 -6.50 -5.35
C ILE A 348 13.88 -5.35 -5.65
N GLY A 349 15.15 -5.65 -5.92
CA GLY A 349 16.16 -4.63 -6.22
C GLY A 349 15.78 -3.87 -7.49
N GLY A 350 15.84 -4.56 -8.62
CA GLY A 350 15.54 -3.97 -9.91
C GLY A 350 16.80 -3.92 -10.76
N ALA A 351 16.97 -2.81 -11.49
CA ALA A 351 18.13 -2.56 -12.33
C ALA A 351 19.13 -1.66 -11.61
N GLY A 352 20.36 -2.11 -11.47
CA GLY A 352 21.41 -1.37 -10.76
C GLY A 352 22.08 -2.29 -9.77
N ARG A 353 22.85 -1.73 -8.83
CA ARG A 353 23.54 -2.49 -7.79
C ARG A 353 22.89 -2.23 -6.45
N ASP A 354 21.94 -3.07 -6.11
CA ASP A 354 21.07 -2.81 -4.98
C ASP A 354 21.61 -3.39 -3.68
N ARG A 355 21.21 -2.77 -2.58
CA ARG A 355 21.44 -3.26 -1.22
C ARG A 355 20.11 -3.64 -0.60
N LEU A 356 19.89 -4.93 -0.41
CA LEU A 356 18.66 -5.48 0.12
C LEU A 356 18.87 -5.97 1.56
N GLU A 357 18.20 -5.34 2.51
CA GLU A 357 18.24 -5.65 3.94
C GLU A 357 16.85 -6.14 4.40
N GLY A 358 16.63 -7.45 4.54
CA GLY A 358 15.31 -7.98 4.92
C GLY A 358 14.99 -7.67 6.38
N GLY A 359 15.72 -8.29 7.31
CA GLY A 359 15.63 -7.94 8.72
C GLY A 359 15.25 -9.15 9.54
N GLN A 360 14.14 -9.09 10.29
CA GLN A 360 13.60 -10.23 11.03
C GLN A 360 12.36 -10.78 10.32
N GLY A 361 12.32 -12.08 10.06
CA GLY A 361 11.23 -12.77 9.39
C GLY A 361 11.72 -13.58 8.19
N ASN A 362 10.81 -14.30 7.51
CA ASN A 362 11.15 -15.07 6.33
C ASN A 362 11.06 -14.19 5.09
N ASP A 363 12.16 -13.53 4.77
CA ASP A 363 12.23 -12.56 3.68
C ASP A 363 12.45 -13.20 2.30
N THR A 364 11.96 -12.54 1.25
CA THR A 364 12.17 -12.98 -0.14
C THR A 364 12.92 -11.90 -0.90
N TYR A 365 14.14 -12.22 -1.34
CA TYR A 365 14.99 -11.30 -2.09
C TYR A 365 14.92 -11.64 -3.59
N VAL A 366 14.47 -10.71 -4.43
CA VAL A 366 14.53 -10.83 -5.90
C VAL A 366 15.67 -9.96 -6.40
N VAL A 367 16.75 -10.61 -6.84
CA VAL A 367 18.04 -9.96 -7.10
C VAL A 367 18.39 -9.86 -8.59
N GLY A 368 19.11 -8.79 -8.94
CA GLY A 368 19.76 -8.49 -10.20
C GLY A 368 21.29 -8.60 -10.16
N ASP A 369 21.96 -8.14 -11.22
CA ASP A 369 23.42 -8.15 -11.31
C ASP A 369 24.04 -7.06 -10.44
N GLY A 370 24.90 -7.46 -9.51
CA GLY A 370 25.65 -6.58 -8.61
C GLY A 370 25.02 -6.42 -7.24
N ASP A 371 23.83 -6.96 -7.03
CA ASP A 371 23.09 -6.83 -5.78
C ASP A 371 23.79 -7.48 -4.59
N THR A 372 23.54 -6.89 -3.43
CA THR A 372 24.01 -7.35 -2.13
C THR A 372 22.84 -7.60 -1.18
N VAL A 373 22.73 -8.85 -0.71
CA VAL A 373 21.73 -9.28 0.28
C VAL A 373 22.34 -9.31 1.67
N LEU A 374 21.63 -8.72 2.63
CA LEU A 374 21.90 -8.79 4.05
C LEU A 374 20.62 -9.17 4.78
N ASP A 375 20.74 -10.12 5.69
CA ASP A 375 19.63 -10.57 6.51
C ASP A 375 20.08 -10.67 7.97
N SER A 376 19.25 -10.25 8.93
CA SER A 376 19.67 -10.23 10.33
C SER A 376 19.47 -11.57 11.04
N ASP A 377 18.48 -12.36 10.63
CA ASP A 377 18.16 -13.67 11.21
C ASP A 377 18.47 -14.85 10.29
N LYS A 378 18.87 -14.55 9.04
CA LYS A 378 19.32 -15.47 7.99
C LYS A 378 18.21 -16.39 7.48
N LEU A 379 16.93 -16.08 7.73
CA LEU A 379 15.77 -16.83 7.25
C LEU A 379 15.26 -16.29 5.91
N GLY A 380 14.47 -17.10 5.20
CA GLY A 380 13.89 -16.72 3.91
C GLY A 380 14.61 -17.33 2.70
N GLU A 381 14.56 -16.65 1.56
CA GLU A 381 15.13 -17.13 0.29
C GLU A 381 15.63 -16.01 -0.63
N VAL A 382 16.65 -16.33 -1.43
CA VAL A 382 17.13 -15.47 -2.52
C VAL A 382 16.71 -16.05 -3.87
N ARG A 383 16.13 -15.21 -4.73
CA ARG A 383 15.63 -15.59 -6.05
C ARG A 383 16.34 -14.78 -7.14
N TRP A 384 16.90 -15.48 -8.12
CA TRP A 384 17.57 -14.86 -9.27
C TRP A 384 17.03 -15.44 -10.58
N GLY A 385 16.62 -14.56 -11.50
CA GLY A 385 16.00 -14.98 -12.76
C GLY A 385 14.70 -15.79 -12.57
N GLY A 386 13.94 -15.48 -11.52
CA GLY A 386 12.69 -16.18 -11.16
C GLY A 386 12.89 -17.55 -10.49
N GLN A 387 14.11 -17.92 -10.12
CA GLN A 387 14.41 -19.19 -9.44
C GLN A 387 15.04 -18.96 -8.08
N ALA A 388 14.59 -19.71 -7.08
CA ALA A 388 15.24 -19.77 -5.79
C ALA A 388 16.66 -20.34 -5.91
N LEU A 389 17.63 -19.66 -5.31
CA LEU A 389 18.99 -20.13 -5.14
C LEU A 389 18.99 -21.12 -3.97
N THR A 390 19.22 -22.40 -4.26
CA THR A 390 19.19 -23.47 -3.24
C THR A 390 20.59 -23.95 -2.83
N GLY A 391 21.63 -23.40 -3.46
CA GLY A 391 23.01 -23.75 -3.23
C GLY A 391 23.55 -24.81 -4.21
N GLY A 392 24.57 -25.53 -3.80
CA GLY A 392 25.37 -26.33 -4.71
C GLY A 392 26.35 -27.27 -4.04
N VAL A 393 26.95 -28.13 -4.85
CA VAL A 393 27.96 -29.09 -4.41
C VAL A 393 29.33 -28.73 -4.95
N ARG A 394 30.36 -28.98 -4.16
CA ARG A 394 31.75 -28.93 -4.59
C ARG A 394 32.18 -30.33 -5.04
N ASN A 395 32.61 -30.44 -6.29
CA ASN A 395 33.12 -31.70 -6.83
C ASN A 395 34.64 -31.82 -6.64
N GLU A 396 35.14 -33.03 -6.78
CA GLU A 396 36.58 -33.28 -6.81
C GLU A 396 37.22 -32.53 -8.00
N GLY A 397 38.21 -31.70 -7.73
CA GLY A 397 38.88 -30.86 -8.73
C GLY A 397 38.33 -29.43 -8.86
N ASP A 398 37.17 -29.12 -8.26
CA ASP A 398 36.74 -27.72 -8.15
C ASP A 398 37.69 -26.95 -7.22
N PRO A 399 37.94 -25.65 -7.48
CA PRO A 399 38.71 -24.80 -6.57
C PRO A 399 38.15 -24.83 -5.14
N GLU A 400 38.98 -24.50 -4.17
CA GLU A 400 38.53 -24.40 -2.78
C GLU A 400 37.40 -23.37 -2.67
N ASN A 401 36.45 -23.63 -1.77
CA ASN A 401 35.28 -22.77 -1.52
C ASN A 401 34.38 -22.49 -2.74
N THR A 402 34.54 -23.26 -3.82
CA THR A 402 33.75 -23.13 -5.04
C THR A 402 32.78 -24.30 -5.18
N TYR A 403 31.50 -23.99 -5.33
CA TYR A 403 30.40 -24.95 -5.44
C TYR A 403 29.59 -24.63 -6.69
N ARG A 404 28.90 -25.63 -7.23
CA ARG A 404 28.09 -25.46 -8.45
C ARG A 404 26.67 -25.92 -8.19
N SER A 405 25.70 -25.17 -8.69
CA SER A 405 24.30 -25.60 -8.66
C SER A 405 24.12 -26.90 -9.45
N ALA A 406 23.13 -27.70 -9.07
CA ALA A 406 22.86 -28.99 -9.72
C ALA A 406 22.50 -28.84 -11.21
N ASP A 407 21.87 -27.72 -11.58
CA ASP A 407 21.53 -27.38 -12.97
C ASP A 407 22.68 -26.69 -13.74
N GLY A 408 23.82 -26.44 -13.09
CA GLY A 408 25.00 -25.79 -13.66
C GLY A 408 24.81 -24.31 -14.02
N ARG A 409 23.73 -23.67 -13.56
CA ARG A 409 23.45 -22.25 -13.83
C ARG A 409 24.28 -21.29 -12.97
N TYR A 410 24.61 -21.71 -11.74
CA TYR A 410 25.25 -20.83 -10.77
C TYR A 410 26.53 -21.46 -10.21
N THR A 411 27.55 -20.62 -10.07
CA THR A 411 28.75 -20.90 -9.29
C THR A 411 28.68 -20.12 -7.99
N TYR A 412 28.89 -20.79 -6.87
CA TYR A 412 28.90 -20.22 -5.54
C TYR A 412 30.32 -20.23 -5.00
N LEU A 413 30.84 -19.06 -4.63
CA LEU A 413 32.19 -18.87 -4.11
C LEU A 413 32.12 -18.24 -2.71
N VAL A 414 32.55 -18.96 -1.69
CA VAL A 414 32.66 -18.41 -0.32
C VAL A 414 33.95 -17.59 -0.23
N GLN A 415 33.82 -16.29 0.06
CA GLN A 415 34.91 -15.32 0.19
C GLN A 415 34.88 -14.67 1.57
N GLY A 416 35.70 -15.19 2.50
CA GLY A 416 35.64 -14.76 3.89
C GLY A 416 34.31 -15.20 4.52
N THR A 417 33.52 -14.24 4.98
CA THR A 417 32.16 -14.47 5.50
C THR A 417 31.08 -14.32 4.44
N ASP A 418 31.42 -13.95 3.21
CA ASP A 418 30.42 -13.63 2.18
C ASP A 418 30.31 -14.74 1.14
N LEU A 419 29.14 -14.89 0.55
CA LEU A 419 28.89 -15.77 -0.57
C LEU A 419 28.74 -14.95 -1.85
N ARG A 420 29.67 -15.11 -2.79
CA ARG A 420 29.55 -14.56 -4.14
C ARG A 420 28.94 -15.61 -5.06
N ILE A 421 27.84 -15.29 -5.70
CA ILE A 421 27.12 -16.14 -6.63
C ILE A 421 27.33 -15.56 -8.02
N THR A 422 27.65 -16.39 -9.00
CA THR A 422 27.93 -15.98 -10.38
C THR A 422 27.13 -16.83 -11.34
N ASP A 423 26.40 -16.19 -12.25
CA ASP A 423 25.64 -16.87 -13.28
C ASP A 423 26.53 -17.27 -14.48
N GLN A 424 25.92 -17.80 -15.54
CA GLN A 424 26.64 -18.20 -16.75
C GLN A 424 27.13 -17.03 -17.60
N ALA A 425 26.50 -15.85 -17.48
CA ALA A 425 26.89 -14.63 -18.18
C ALA A 425 28.04 -13.89 -17.49
N GLY A 426 28.35 -14.25 -16.24
CA GLY A 426 29.36 -13.60 -15.41
C GLY A 426 28.81 -12.48 -14.53
N ALA A 427 27.49 -12.27 -14.54
CA ALA A 427 26.79 -11.41 -13.59
C ALA A 427 26.90 -12.01 -12.18
N THR A 428 26.86 -11.16 -11.15
CA THR A 428 27.15 -11.59 -9.77
C THR A 428 26.24 -11.00 -8.70
N VAL A 429 25.86 -11.82 -7.74
CA VAL A 429 25.14 -11.44 -6.51
C VAL A 429 26.01 -11.75 -5.31
N THR A 430 25.92 -10.95 -4.25
CA THR A 430 26.63 -11.19 -2.99
C THR A 430 25.64 -11.37 -1.84
N VAL A 431 25.76 -12.46 -1.07
CA VAL A 431 25.08 -12.62 0.22
C VAL A 431 26.11 -12.40 1.33
N LYS A 432 25.87 -11.41 2.20
CA LYS A 432 26.78 -11.07 3.31
C LYS A 432 26.58 -12.00 4.50
N GLU A 433 27.67 -12.25 5.22
CA GLU A 433 27.63 -13.02 6.48
C GLU A 433 26.93 -14.38 6.32
N PHE A 434 27.32 -15.09 5.27
CA PHE A 434 26.75 -16.34 4.84
C PHE A 434 27.37 -17.54 5.57
N GLU A 435 26.48 -18.42 6.05
CA GLU A 435 26.77 -19.79 6.43
C GLU A 435 25.84 -20.72 5.65
N SER A 436 26.28 -21.96 5.39
CA SER A 436 25.45 -22.93 4.68
C SER A 436 24.15 -23.18 5.44
N GLY A 437 23.01 -23.02 4.74
CA GLY A 437 21.66 -23.09 5.30
C GLY A 437 20.98 -21.71 5.37
N ASN A 438 21.75 -20.62 5.39
CA ASN A 438 21.20 -19.27 5.38
C ASN A 438 20.39 -19.04 4.10
N LEU A 439 19.22 -18.40 4.24
CA LEU A 439 18.33 -18.05 3.12
C LEU A 439 17.98 -19.26 2.22
N GLY A 440 17.93 -20.46 2.80
CA GLY A 440 17.65 -21.70 2.07
C GLY A 440 18.79 -22.18 1.14
N ILE A 441 19.95 -21.53 1.15
CA ILE A 441 21.11 -21.88 0.30
C ILE A 441 22.00 -22.87 1.05
N THR A 442 22.10 -24.11 0.55
CA THR A 442 22.92 -25.16 1.18
C THR A 442 24.14 -25.51 0.32
N LEU A 443 25.33 -25.44 0.92
CA LEU A 443 26.59 -25.80 0.27
C LEU A 443 27.14 -27.11 0.84
N GLY A 444 27.37 -28.08 -0.04
CA GLY A 444 27.83 -29.43 0.34
C GLY A 444 29.05 -29.90 -0.45
N ASN A 445 29.69 -30.96 0.02
CA ASN A 445 30.68 -31.70 -0.78
C ASN A 445 29.99 -32.86 -1.50
N ALA A 446 30.39 -33.15 -2.73
CA ALA A 446 29.94 -34.35 -3.42
C ALA A 446 30.33 -35.60 -2.62
N THR A 447 29.37 -36.47 -2.31
CA THR A 447 29.63 -37.71 -1.58
C THR A 447 30.47 -38.66 -2.46
N PRO A 448 31.64 -39.13 -2.01
CA PRO A 448 32.44 -40.06 -2.81
C PRO A 448 31.77 -41.44 -2.88
N GLY A 449 31.33 -41.85 -4.07
CA GLY A 449 31.05 -43.25 -4.40
C GLY A 449 29.69 -43.81 -3.96
N GLY A 450 28.66 -43.58 -4.76
CA GLY A 450 27.43 -44.39 -4.75
C GLY A 450 27.64 -45.73 -5.46
N GLY A 451 28.37 -46.65 -4.81
CA GLY A 451 28.34 -48.07 -5.17
C GLY A 451 27.00 -48.68 -4.75
N THR A 452 26.35 -49.39 -5.66
CA THR A 452 25.14 -50.20 -5.42
C THR A 452 25.29 -51.01 -4.12
N ARG A 453 24.50 -50.69 -3.10
CA ARG A 453 24.24 -51.63 -2.00
C ARG A 453 22.96 -52.38 -2.33
N ASP A 454 23.10 -53.69 -2.53
CA ASP A 454 22.01 -54.64 -2.60
C ASP A 454 21.08 -54.52 -1.37
N PRO A 455 19.79 -54.87 -1.50
CA PRO A 455 18.82 -54.72 -0.43
C PRO A 455 19.13 -55.71 0.70
N VAL A 456 19.20 -55.20 1.94
CA VAL A 456 19.24 -56.03 3.14
C VAL A 456 17.84 -56.59 3.39
N GLU A 457 17.76 -57.93 3.41
CA GLU A 457 16.60 -58.72 3.84
C GLU A 457 16.11 -58.31 5.24
N VAL A 458 14.79 -58.12 5.39
CA VAL A 458 14.10 -57.98 6.67
C VAL A 458 13.24 -59.23 6.88
N PRO A 459 13.39 -60.02 7.97
CA PRO A 459 12.51 -61.14 8.23
C PRO A 459 11.19 -60.71 8.87
N ALA A 460 10.16 -61.49 8.56
CA ALA A 460 8.74 -61.24 8.77
C ALA A 460 8.23 -61.46 10.20
N GLY A 461 7.07 -60.84 10.48
CA GLY A 461 6.13 -61.18 11.56
C GLY A 461 5.59 -59.92 12.25
N GLY A 462 4.30 -59.62 12.38
CA GLY A 462 3.06 -60.30 12.04
C GLY A 462 1.92 -59.38 12.55
N VAL A 463 0.82 -59.30 11.79
CA VAL A 463 -0.39 -58.51 12.10
C VAL A 463 -1.37 -59.38 12.89
N PRO A 464 -2.15 -58.84 13.85
CA PRO A 464 -3.60 -58.61 13.62
C PRO A 464 -4.10 -57.34 14.34
N GLY A 465 -5.21 -56.68 14.04
CA GLY A 465 -6.39 -56.95 13.22
C GLY A 465 -7.49 -55.99 13.71
N SER A 466 -8.25 -55.41 12.78
CA SER A 466 -9.40 -54.54 13.01
C SER A 466 -10.61 -55.30 13.54
N ASP A 467 -11.46 -54.66 14.35
CA ASP A 467 -12.91 -54.54 14.10
C ASP A 467 -13.62 -53.73 15.20
N ALA A 468 -14.53 -52.85 14.77
CA ALA A 468 -15.39 -51.98 15.58
C ALA A 468 -16.57 -52.74 16.24
N PRO A 469 -17.40 -52.09 17.09
CA PRO A 469 -18.61 -51.49 16.50
C PRO A 469 -19.13 -50.19 17.15
N VAL A 470 -19.99 -49.53 16.37
CA VAL A 470 -20.78 -48.32 16.62
C VAL A 470 -22.03 -48.61 17.47
N THR A 471 -22.37 -47.73 18.43
CA THR A 471 -23.75 -47.47 18.89
C THR A 471 -23.93 -45.99 19.31
N ALA A 472 -25.12 -45.45 19.02
CA ALA A 472 -25.64 -44.12 19.39
C ALA A 472 -26.90 -44.29 20.28
N PRO A 473 -27.65 -43.23 20.68
CA PRO A 473 -27.26 -42.09 21.52
C PRO A 473 -28.22 -41.87 22.73
N GLY A 474 -27.76 -41.14 23.75
CA GLY A 474 -28.60 -40.30 24.61
C GLY A 474 -28.75 -40.72 26.07
N GLU A 475 -28.32 -39.85 26.99
CA GLU A 475 -29.16 -39.31 28.06
C GLU A 475 -28.46 -38.11 28.75
N ARG A 476 -29.26 -37.09 29.06
CA ARG A 476 -28.83 -35.81 29.64
C ARG A 476 -28.81 -35.91 31.16
N GLU A 477 -27.71 -35.53 31.80
CA GLU A 477 -27.74 -34.94 33.15
C GLU A 477 -26.81 -33.73 33.25
N ARG A 478 -27.27 -32.75 34.03
CA ARG A 478 -26.80 -31.36 34.07
C ARG A 478 -25.74 -31.14 35.14
N ALA A 479 -24.81 -30.27 34.78
CA ALA A 479 -24.11 -29.27 35.61
C ALA A 479 -23.03 -29.76 36.59
N THR A 480 -21.77 -29.54 36.20
CA THR A 480 -20.86 -28.58 36.84
C THR A 480 -19.74 -28.25 35.84
N GLY A 481 -19.32 -26.98 35.79
CA GLY A 481 -18.58 -26.43 34.66
C GLY A 481 -17.13 -26.89 34.54
N GLN A 482 -16.76 -27.29 33.33
CA GLN A 482 -15.44 -27.11 32.71
C GLN A 482 -15.64 -27.32 31.20
N ARG A 483 -15.47 -26.26 30.41
CA ARG A 483 -15.41 -26.40 28.95
C ARG A 483 -14.11 -27.14 28.64
N SER A 484 -14.18 -28.23 27.87
CA SER A 484 -13.02 -28.90 27.30
C SER A 484 -12.32 -27.95 26.31
N ASP A 485 -11.03 -27.70 26.52
CA ASP A 485 -10.22 -26.80 25.70
C ASP A 485 -9.93 -27.43 24.32
N ALA A 486 -10.40 -26.80 23.24
CA ALA A 486 -10.17 -27.25 21.85
C ALA A 486 -8.69 -27.45 21.47
N ALA A 487 -7.79 -26.84 22.24
CA ALA A 487 -6.33 -27.02 22.19
C ALA A 487 -5.88 -28.47 22.34
N SER A 488 -6.50 -29.24 23.24
CA SER A 488 -6.01 -30.58 23.60
C SER A 488 -6.15 -31.61 22.48
N ASP A 489 -7.00 -31.33 21.49
CA ASP A 489 -7.33 -32.25 20.41
C ASP A 489 -6.43 -32.07 19.17
N ASN A 490 -5.68 -30.95 19.08
CA ASN A 490 -4.77 -30.71 17.97
C ASN A 490 -3.51 -31.62 18.06
N PRO A 491 -3.18 -32.42 17.02
CA PRO A 491 -2.06 -33.35 17.05
C PRO A 491 -0.70 -32.65 17.17
N LEU A 492 -0.49 -31.51 16.50
CA LEU A 492 0.75 -30.75 16.57
C LEU A 492 0.97 -30.15 17.97
N TYR A 493 -0.10 -29.69 18.63
CA TYR A 493 -0.02 -29.23 20.01
C TYR A 493 0.38 -30.35 20.97
N ARG A 494 -0.19 -31.56 20.79
CA ARG A 494 0.19 -32.72 21.61
C ARG A 494 1.64 -33.13 21.41
N ASP A 495 2.10 -33.17 20.15
CA ASP A 495 3.49 -33.49 19.81
C ASP A 495 4.46 -32.44 20.37
N ALA A 496 4.10 -31.15 20.23
CA ALA A 496 4.89 -30.04 20.75
C ALA A 496 4.96 -30.06 22.28
N LEU A 497 3.85 -30.23 22.98
CA LEU A 497 3.79 -30.16 24.44
C LEU A 497 4.69 -31.21 25.11
N GLY A 498 4.64 -32.46 24.63
CA GLY A 498 5.49 -33.53 25.16
C GLY A 498 6.99 -33.29 24.90
N GLN A 499 7.32 -32.72 23.74
CA GLN A 499 8.71 -32.44 23.37
C GLN A 499 9.26 -31.20 24.05
N VAL A 500 8.51 -30.09 24.14
CA VAL A 500 8.91 -28.86 24.85
C VAL A 500 9.25 -29.18 26.30
N GLN A 501 8.40 -29.94 26.99
CA GLN A 501 8.64 -30.35 28.36
C GLN A 501 9.94 -31.15 28.49
N SER A 502 10.11 -32.17 27.65
CA SER A 502 11.32 -33.00 27.63
C SER A 502 12.59 -32.19 27.32
N LEU A 503 12.48 -31.18 26.46
CA LEU A 503 13.59 -30.33 26.04
C LEU A 503 14.02 -29.38 27.17
N TYR A 504 13.06 -28.76 27.84
CA TYR A 504 13.31 -27.83 28.94
C TYR A 504 13.96 -28.56 30.11
N GLU A 505 13.48 -29.76 30.45
CA GLU A 505 14.06 -30.63 31.47
C GLU A 505 15.49 -31.05 31.12
N ARG A 506 15.72 -31.50 29.87
CA ARG A 506 17.05 -31.95 29.40
C ARG A 506 18.10 -30.84 29.45
N HIS A 507 17.70 -29.61 29.19
CA HIS A 507 18.61 -28.46 29.13
C HIS A 507 18.53 -27.54 30.36
N GLY A 508 17.88 -27.99 31.45
CA GLY A 508 17.89 -27.31 32.74
C GLY A 508 17.10 -25.99 32.79
N LYS A 509 16.18 -25.75 31.86
CA LYS A 509 15.30 -24.58 31.87
C LYS A 509 14.09 -24.84 32.76
N GLN A 510 14.00 -24.12 33.88
CA GLN A 510 12.80 -24.17 34.73
C GLN A 510 11.69 -23.32 34.12
N ALA A 511 10.53 -23.93 33.88
CA ALA A 511 9.33 -23.25 33.37
C ALA A 511 8.10 -23.71 34.13
N SER A 512 7.11 -22.83 34.24
CA SER A 512 5.79 -23.19 34.77
C SER A 512 4.99 -24.04 33.78
N ASN A 513 4.02 -24.81 34.26
CA ASN A 513 3.11 -25.55 33.37
C ASN A 513 2.41 -24.63 32.35
N GLU A 514 2.06 -23.41 32.76
CA GLU A 514 1.43 -22.43 31.88
C GLU A 514 2.41 -21.95 30.79
N GLU A 515 3.68 -21.74 31.12
CA GLU A 515 4.72 -21.37 30.15
C GLU A 515 5.00 -22.49 29.15
N LEU A 516 5.03 -23.75 29.60
CA LEU A 516 5.15 -24.93 28.73
C LEU A 516 3.98 -25.02 27.74
N GLN A 517 2.75 -24.80 28.23
CA GLN A 517 1.54 -24.79 27.39
C GLN A 517 1.56 -23.67 26.36
N ARG A 518 1.92 -22.44 26.75
CA ARG A 518 2.00 -21.31 25.81
C ARG A 518 3.09 -21.52 24.77
N THR A 519 4.26 -22.02 25.18
CA THR A 519 5.36 -22.36 24.28
C THR A 519 4.94 -23.43 23.28
N ALA A 520 4.34 -24.52 23.75
CA ALA A 520 3.83 -25.60 22.90
C ALA A 520 2.75 -25.13 21.94
N MET A 521 1.89 -24.19 22.36
CA MET A 521 0.87 -23.61 21.50
C MET A 521 1.49 -22.74 20.40
N GLY A 522 2.54 -21.96 20.71
CA GLY A 522 3.31 -21.23 19.70
C GLY A 522 3.92 -22.18 18.67
N VAL A 523 4.55 -23.27 19.12
CA VAL A 523 5.11 -24.30 18.23
C VAL A 523 4.03 -24.92 17.35
N ALA A 524 2.85 -25.22 17.89
CA ALA A 524 1.75 -25.76 17.12
C ALA A 524 1.25 -24.80 16.03
N VAL A 525 1.18 -23.50 16.34
CA VAL A 525 0.79 -22.46 15.37
C VAL A 525 1.80 -22.39 14.21
N ASP A 526 3.10 -22.32 14.51
CA ASP A 526 4.14 -22.21 13.48
C ASP A 526 4.28 -23.51 12.67
N ALA A 527 4.18 -24.67 13.31
CA ALA A 527 4.13 -25.96 12.63
C ALA A 527 2.91 -26.07 11.70
N THR A 528 1.76 -25.54 12.14
CA THR A 528 0.57 -25.48 11.28
C THR A 528 0.84 -24.58 10.08
N ARG A 529 1.43 -23.39 10.24
CA ARG A 529 1.80 -22.50 9.12
C ARG A 529 2.75 -23.18 8.13
N ALA A 530 3.71 -23.96 8.63
CA ALA A 530 4.62 -24.77 7.81
C ALA A 530 3.94 -25.99 7.14
N ARG A 531 2.61 -26.14 7.29
CA ARG A 531 1.79 -27.26 6.79
C ARG A 531 2.29 -28.62 7.29
N MET A 532 2.75 -28.66 8.54
CA MET A 532 3.14 -29.91 9.16
C MET A 532 1.92 -30.74 9.56
N THR A 533 2.05 -32.06 9.56
CA THR A 533 1.02 -32.98 10.06
C THR A 533 1.44 -33.69 11.35
N GLY A 534 2.69 -33.52 11.77
CA GLY A 534 3.28 -34.05 12.99
C GLY A 534 4.63 -33.36 13.24
N ILE A 535 5.15 -33.49 14.46
CA ILE A 535 6.48 -32.98 14.82
C ILE A 535 7.35 -34.16 15.26
N ASP A 536 8.32 -34.55 14.44
CA ASP A 536 9.20 -35.69 14.73
C ASP A 536 10.31 -35.31 15.70
N HIS A 537 10.84 -34.08 15.55
CA HIS A 537 11.90 -33.55 16.40
C HIS A 537 11.67 -32.09 16.73
N LEU A 538 11.91 -31.73 18.00
CA LEU A 538 11.96 -30.35 18.47
C LEU A 538 13.33 -30.10 19.09
N VAL A 539 14.00 -29.03 18.70
CA VAL A 539 15.34 -28.66 19.22
C VAL A 539 15.42 -27.16 19.48
N PHE A 540 16.27 -26.74 20.41
CA PHE A 540 16.62 -25.32 20.50
C PHE A 540 17.57 -24.95 19.36
N SER A 541 17.42 -23.74 18.84
CA SER A 541 18.43 -23.11 18.00
C SER A 541 19.78 -23.10 18.71
N ARG A 542 20.88 -23.05 17.96
CA ARG A 542 22.21 -22.91 18.57
C ARG A 542 22.51 -21.45 18.89
N ASP A 543 23.11 -21.23 20.05
CA ASP A 543 23.72 -19.96 20.41
C ASP A 543 25.05 -19.81 19.65
N ALA A 544 25.16 -18.74 18.87
CA ALA A 544 26.33 -18.43 18.06
C ALA A 544 27.63 -18.28 18.89
N HIS A 545 27.54 -17.92 20.17
CA HIS A 545 28.71 -17.68 21.02
C HIS A 545 29.17 -18.92 21.78
N SER A 546 28.23 -19.76 22.22
CA SER A 546 28.54 -20.93 23.04
C SER A 546 28.49 -22.26 22.28
N GLY A 547 27.92 -22.29 21.08
CA GLY A 547 27.70 -23.50 20.28
C GLY A 547 26.69 -24.48 20.92
N GLY A 548 26.12 -24.11 22.07
CA GLY A 548 25.12 -24.87 22.80
C GLY A 548 23.69 -24.48 22.43
N PRO A 549 22.68 -25.13 23.02
CA PRO A 549 21.28 -24.75 22.81
C PRO A 549 21.01 -23.35 23.38
N ASP A 550 20.50 -22.45 22.53
CA ASP A 550 19.99 -21.16 22.95
C ASP A 550 18.60 -21.33 23.57
N LEU A 551 18.59 -21.45 24.91
CA LEU A 551 17.37 -21.63 25.70
C LEU A 551 16.41 -20.44 25.63
N ASN A 552 16.86 -19.30 25.09
CA ASN A 552 16.11 -18.06 24.95
C ASN A 552 15.86 -17.68 23.47
N GLY A 553 16.38 -18.48 22.53
CA GLY A 553 16.22 -18.31 21.09
C GLY A 553 14.99 -19.02 20.56
N ASN A 554 15.14 -19.73 19.44
CA ASN A 554 14.02 -20.39 18.75
C ASN A 554 13.94 -21.87 19.12
N LEU A 555 12.71 -22.40 19.17
CA LEU A 555 12.46 -23.83 19.07
C LEU A 555 12.22 -24.19 17.60
N ILE A 556 13.03 -25.10 17.10
CA ILE A 556 12.97 -25.59 15.72
C ILE A 556 12.21 -26.91 15.72
N ALA A 557 11.00 -26.90 15.18
CA ALA A 557 10.23 -28.11 14.92
C ALA A 557 10.60 -28.66 13.55
N VAL A 558 10.78 -29.97 13.45
CA VAL A 558 11.15 -30.68 12.23
C VAL A 558 10.18 -31.84 12.02
N GLN A 559 9.64 -31.93 10.81
CA GLN A 559 8.91 -33.08 10.31
C GLN A 559 9.71 -33.74 9.20
N GLY A 560 9.93 -35.05 9.29
CA GLY A 560 10.77 -35.83 8.40
C GLY A 560 12.25 -35.84 8.81
N ARG A 561 13.06 -36.53 8.02
CA ARG A 561 14.51 -36.58 8.24
C ARG A 561 15.17 -35.38 7.56
N LEU A 562 16.17 -34.77 8.19
CA LEU A 562 16.87 -33.60 7.64
C LEU A 562 17.58 -33.87 6.29
N ASP A 563 17.84 -35.13 5.96
CA ASP A 563 18.40 -35.56 4.68
C ASP A 563 17.33 -35.80 3.59
N ASP A 564 16.05 -35.66 3.91
CA ASP A 564 14.92 -35.79 2.99
C ASP A 564 14.51 -34.42 2.44
N PRO A 565 14.52 -34.17 1.11
CA PRO A 565 14.06 -32.91 0.52
C PRO A 565 12.61 -32.54 0.85
N ALA A 566 11.78 -33.49 1.29
CA ALA A 566 10.40 -33.28 1.70
C ALA A 566 10.25 -32.92 3.19
N HIS A 567 11.35 -32.81 3.95
CA HIS A 567 11.29 -32.39 5.34
C HIS A 567 10.72 -30.97 5.47
N ARG A 568 10.03 -30.72 6.58
CA ARG A 568 9.48 -29.41 6.91
C ARG A 568 10.12 -28.92 8.19
N VAL A 569 10.35 -27.62 8.27
CA VAL A 569 10.91 -26.97 9.46
C VAL A 569 10.06 -25.75 9.80
N SER A 570 9.88 -25.48 11.10
CA SER A 570 9.34 -24.21 11.59
C SER A 570 10.13 -23.75 12.81
N ALA A 571 10.26 -22.44 13.00
CA ALA A 571 10.96 -21.84 14.12
C ALA A 571 9.98 -21.04 14.97
N THR A 572 10.01 -21.26 16.29
CA THR A 572 9.14 -20.58 17.26
C THR A 572 9.99 -19.83 18.28
N PRO A 573 9.92 -18.49 18.33
CA PRO A 573 10.64 -17.70 19.33
C PRO A 573 10.13 -18.00 20.74
N VAL A 574 11.01 -18.54 21.58
CA VAL A 574 10.64 -19.06 22.90
C VAL A 574 10.13 -17.96 23.82
N GLN A 575 10.74 -16.78 23.78
CA GLN A 575 10.36 -15.66 24.65
C GLN A 575 8.99 -15.09 24.31
N GLU A 576 8.63 -15.10 23.02
CA GLU A 576 7.33 -14.63 22.56
C GLU A 576 6.26 -15.67 22.87
N ALA A 577 6.49 -16.92 22.48
CA ALA A 577 5.55 -18.00 22.73
C ALA A 577 5.26 -18.19 24.22
N ALA A 578 6.24 -18.04 25.11
CA ALA A 578 6.06 -18.09 26.56
C ALA A 578 5.17 -16.97 27.14
N ARG A 579 5.07 -15.83 26.45
CA ARG A 579 4.32 -14.64 26.90
C ARG A 579 2.94 -14.52 26.29
N THR A 580 2.70 -15.16 25.14
CA THR A 580 1.40 -15.12 24.47
C THR A 580 0.37 -15.94 25.24
N PRO A 581 -0.80 -15.38 25.61
CA PRO A 581 -1.86 -16.13 26.27
C PRO A 581 -2.33 -17.32 25.42
N VAL A 582 -2.58 -18.48 26.05
CA VAL A 582 -3.01 -19.71 25.36
C VAL A 582 -4.24 -19.47 24.49
N ALA A 583 -5.20 -18.67 24.98
CA ALA A 583 -6.42 -18.34 24.24
C ALA A 583 -6.15 -17.55 22.95
N ASP A 584 -5.06 -16.78 22.89
CA ASP A 584 -4.71 -15.95 21.73
C ASP A 584 -4.01 -16.82 20.68
N SER A 585 -3.07 -17.65 21.10
CA SER A 585 -2.43 -18.63 20.23
C SER A 585 -3.43 -19.68 19.72
N GLN A 586 -4.46 -20.06 20.49
CA GLN A 586 -5.55 -20.91 20.01
C GLN A 586 -6.33 -20.25 18.87
N ARG A 587 -6.65 -18.95 19.00
CA ARG A 587 -7.34 -18.22 17.91
C ARG A 587 -6.48 -18.16 16.65
N GLN A 588 -5.17 -17.98 16.81
CA GLN A 588 -4.23 -18.01 15.68
C GLN A 588 -4.21 -19.41 15.03
N LEU A 589 -4.16 -20.47 15.83
CA LEU A 589 -4.18 -21.84 15.35
C LEU A 589 -5.44 -22.15 14.53
N ASP A 590 -6.61 -21.77 15.05
CA ASP A 590 -7.89 -21.94 14.37
C ASP A 590 -7.95 -21.16 13.04
N GLN A 591 -7.45 -19.92 13.03
CA GLN A 591 -7.40 -19.08 11.84
C GLN A 591 -6.49 -19.66 10.74
N VAL A 592 -5.28 -20.08 11.10
CA VAL A 592 -4.33 -20.68 10.15
C VAL A 592 -4.91 -21.97 9.57
N GLY A 593 -5.53 -22.82 10.41
CA GLY A 593 -6.18 -24.04 9.95
C GLY A 593 -7.32 -23.78 8.96
N GLN A 594 -8.17 -22.78 9.23
CA GLN A 594 -9.25 -22.38 8.31
C GLN A 594 -8.73 -21.83 6.98
N GLN A 595 -7.67 -21.02 7.01
CA GLN A 595 -7.04 -20.49 5.80
C GLN A 595 -6.48 -21.60 4.92
N GLN A 596 -5.83 -22.60 5.51
CA GLN A 596 -5.28 -23.73 4.75
C GLN A 596 -6.37 -24.61 4.14
N LEU A 597 -7.44 -24.90 4.88
CA LEU A 597 -8.59 -25.63 4.35
C LEU A 597 -9.24 -24.89 3.17
N ALA A 598 -9.34 -23.56 3.24
CA ALA A 598 -9.85 -22.75 2.14
C ALA A 598 -8.93 -22.79 0.91
N GLN A 599 -7.62 -22.69 1.10
CA GLN A 599 -6.62 -22.79 0.03
C GLN A 599 -6.62 -24.18 -0.63
N ASP A 600 -6.70 -25.25 0.16
CA ASP A 600 -6.71 -26.61 -0.37
C ASP A 600 -8.03 -26.93 -1.11
N ALA A 601 -9.16 -26.38 -0.66
CA ALA A 601 -10.43 -26.45 -1.39
C ALA A 601 -10.37 -25.70 -2.73
N GLN A 602 -9.74 -24.52 -2.78
CA GLN A 602 -9.54 -23.79 -4.03
C GLN A 602 -8.62 -24.52 -5.00
N ARG A 603 -7.54 -25.14 -4.52
CA ARG A 603 -6.63 -25.98 -5.32
C ARG A 603 -7.34 -27.20 -5.88
N ALA A 604 -8.16 -27.88 -5.08
CA ALA A 604 -8.96 -29.01 -5.53
C ALA A 604 -9.95 -28.61 -6.63
N GLN A 605 -10.62 -27.46 -6.49
CA GLN A 605 -11.53 -26.93 -7.52
C GLN A 605 -10.78 -26.55 -8.81
N ALA A 606 -9.60 -25.96 -8.71
CA ALA A 606 -8.77 -25.63 -9.88
C ALA A 606 -8.29 -26.90 -10.62
N GLN A 607 -7.90 -27.95 -9.88
CA GLN A 607 -7.51 -29.24 -10.46
C GLN A 607 -8.69 -29.98 -11.10
N GLU A 608 -9.89 -29.89 -10.51
CA GLU A 608 -11.12 -30.48 -11.06
C GLU A 608 -11.56 -29.76 -12.35
N GLN A 609 -11.43 -28.44 -12.41
CA GLN A 609 -11.68 -27.65 -13.63
C GLN A 609 -10.65 -27.93 -14.74
N GLN A 610 -9.39 -28.19 -14.39
CA GLN A 610 -8.37 -28.62 -15.36
C GLN A 610 -8.60 -30.05 -15.86
N ALA A 611 -9.10 -30.95 -15.01
CA ALA A 611 -9.46 -32.32 -15.39
C ALA A 611 -10.71 -32.39 -16.28
N LEU A 612 -11.58 -31.38 -16.25
CA LEU A 612 -12.79 -31.23 -17.07
C LEU A 612 -12.56 -30.53 -18.42
N GLY A 613 -11.32 -30.53 -18.93
CA GLY A 613 -10.98 -30.01 -20.25
C GLY A 613 -11.91 -30.51 -21.38
N PRO A 614 -12.08 -29.72 -22.46
CA PRO A 614 -13.22 -29.84 -23.37
C PRO A 614 -13.31 -31.22 -24.00
N ARG A 615 -14.39 -31.97 -23.70
CA ARG A 615 -14.80 -33.12 -24.50
C ARG A 615 -15.05 -32.60 -25.93
N ARG A 616 -14.09 -32.87 -26.82
CA ARG A 616 -14.27 -32.69 -28.27
C ARG A 616 -15.49 -33.50 -28.69
N LEU A 617 -16.56 -32.79 -29.06
CA LEU A 617 -17.64 -33.37 -29.85
C LEU A 617 -17.06 -33.67 -31.23
N ALA A 618 -16.95 -34.97 -31.54
CA ALA A 618 -16.83 -35.50 -32.89
C ALA A 618 -18.23 -35.76 -33.45
#